data_AF-A0A7S4AM78-F1
#
_entry.id   AF-A0A7S4AM78-F1
#
_cell.length_a   1.000
_cell.length_b   1.000
_cell.length_c   1.000
_cell.angle_alpha   90.00
_cell.angle_beta   90.00
_cell.angle_gamma   90.00
#
_symmetry.space_group_name_H-M   'P 1'
#
loop_
_entity.id
_entity.type
_entity.pdbx_description
1 polymer ?
#
loop_
_entity_poly.entity_id
_entity_poly.type
_entity_poly.pdbx_seq_one_letter_code
_entity_poly.pdbx_strand_id
1 'polypeptide(L)'
;MVKHGRNKKRRAGRIGKTKIKNEGNFKRWDPDLHKKIKNPVVREHWDPSKSFTSNLAAIGLVGNPNSDIRNTNPLQTPKAVTDVSTIELFDIPDSDQLGEEKEKRYPINEEDQKYIAKCMSKYGDDYSKAFRDIKINYMQHTENQLRKLGARFLLLASDERVVNVPEKVKCLLSADDA
;
A
#
# COMPACT_ATOMS: atom_id res chain seq x y z
N MET A 1 36.10 11.05 -50.35
CA MET A 1 35.75 11.00 -48.91
C MET A 1 34.35 10.44 -48.74
N VAL A 2 34.21 9.15 -48.45
CA VAL A 2 32.90 8.51 -48.21
C VAL A 2 32.54 8.71 -46.74
N LYS A 3 31.57 9.58 -46.46
CA LYS A 3 31.06 9.82 -45.09
C LYS A 3 30.42 8.53 -44.55
N HIS A 4 31.14 7.80 -43.70
CA HIS A 4 30.60 6.69 -42.92
C HIS A 4 29.89 7.24 -41.69
N GLY A 5 28.58 6.98 -41.55
CA GLY A 5 27.87 7.42 -40.35
C GLY A 5 26.36 7.22 -40.29
N ARG A 6 25.79 6.08 -40.72
CA ARG A 6 24.39 5.70 -40.39
C ARG A 6 24.23 4.21 -40.03
N ASN A 7 25.19 3.61 -39.33
CA ASN A 7 25.16 2.17 -39.03
C ASN A 7 24.52 1.75 -37.70
N LYS A 8 23.78 2.62 -36.99
CA LYS A 8 23.04 2.20 -35.77
C LYS A 8 21.62 1.67 -36.03
N LYS A 9 21.08 1.76 -37.26
CA LYS A 9 19.72 1.28 -37.58
C LYS A 9 19.64 -0.15 -38.15
N ARG A 10 20.76 -0.80 -38.49
CA ARG A 10 20.75 -2.05 -39.28
C ARG A 10 20.44 -3.34 -38.50
N ARG A 11 20.48 -3.35 -37.16
CA ARG A 11 20.16 -4.57 -36.37
C ARG A 11 18.67 -4.81 -36.15
N ALA A 12 17.83 -3.77 -36.20
CA ALA A 12 16.39 -3.91 -35.93
C ALA A 12 15.58 -4.48 -37.10
N GLY A 13 16.17 -4.62 -38.29
CA GLY A 13 15.49 -5.20 -39.47
C GLY A 13 15.72 -6.70 -39.67
N ARG A 14 16.65 -7.34 -38.94
CA ARG A 14 17.06 -8.73 -39.20
C ARG A 14 16.30 -9.77 -38.38
N ILE A 15 15.72 -9.36 -37.26
CA ILE A 15 14.78 -10.13 -36.46
C ILE A 15 13.44 -9.51 -36.84
N GLY A 16 12.50 -10.29 -37.40
CA GLY A 16 11.24 -9.84 -38.02
C GLY A 16 10.23 -9.09 -37.13
N LYS A 17 10.70 -8.33 -36.14
CA LYS A 17 9.94 -7.38 -35.35
C LYS A 17 10.19 -6.00 -35.92
N THR A 18 9.31 -5.55 -36.81
CA THR A 18 9.26 -4.14 -37.24
C THR A 18 9.10 -3.26 -36.01
N LYS A 19 9.86 -2.16 -35.90
CA LYS A 19 9.58 -1.17 -34.85
C LYS A 19 8.17 -0.64 -35.10
N ILE A 20 7.23 -0.98 -34.22
CA ILE A 20 5.88 -0.41 -34.24
C ILE A 20 6.07 1.10 -34.09
N LYS A 21 5.70 1.84 -35.13
CA LYS A 21 5.76 3.29 -35.11
C LYS A 21 4.58 3.77 -34.27
N ASN A 22 4.82 4.09 -33.00
CA ASN A 22 3.81 4.69 -32.13
C ASN A 22 3.60 6.18 -32.50
N GLU A 23 3.26 6.46 -33.76
CA GLU A 23 3.07 7.85 -34.25
C GLU A 23 1.81 8.48 -33.63
N GLY A 24 0.79 7.69 -33.28
CA GLY A 24 -0.46 8.19 -32.68
C GLY A 24 -0.59 8.04 -31.15
N ASN A 25 0.11 7.07 -30.54
CA ASN A 25 -0.12 6.70 -29.13
C ASN A 25 0.97 7.20 -28.17
N PHE A 26 2.08 7.75 -28.67
CA PHE A 26 3.11 8.30 -27.79
C PHE A 26 2.72 9.72 -27.35
N LYS A 27 2.06 9.81 -26.19
CA LYS A 27 1.86 11.08 -25.50
C LYS A 27 3.09 11.36 -24.63
N ARG A 28 3.81 12.44 -24.91
CA ARG A 28 4.97 12.87 -24.09
C ARG A 28 4.57 13.25 -22.67
N TRP A 29 3.33 13.68 -22.49
CA TRP A 29 2.70 14.09 -21.24
C TRP A 29 1.22 13.75 -21.30
N ASP A 30 0.61 13.45 -20.15
CA ASP A 30 -0.80 13.07 -20.07
C ASP A 30 -1.69 14.34 -20.08
N PRO A 31 -2.49 14.59 -21.14
CA PRO A 31 -3.34 15.78 -21.22
C PRO A 31 -4.46 15.78 -20.17
N ASP A 32 -4.85 14.60 -19.66
CA ASP A 32 -5.93 14.45 -18.69
C ASP A 32 -5.43 14.38 -17.24
N LEU A 33 -4.16 14.74 -16.99
CA LEU A 33 -3.56 14.67 -15.66
C LEU A 33 -4.39 15.43 -14.60
N HIS A 34 -4.91 16.60 -14.96
CA HIS A 34 -5.75 17.43 -14.08
C HIS A 34 -6.97 16.68 -13.53
N LYS A 35 -7.61 15.83 -14.34
CA LYS A 35 -8.77 15.02 -13.93
C LYS A 35 -8.41 13.94 -12.91
N LYS A 36 -7.15 13.48 -12.92
CA LYS A 36 -6.63 12.42 -12.04
C LYS A 36 -6.10 12.95 -10.70
N ILE A 37 -5.98 14.27 -10.54
CA ILE A 37 -5.55 14.89 -9.27
C ILE A 37 -6.62 14.65 -8.22
N LYS A 38 -6.30 13.97 -7.12
CA LYS A 38 -7.27 13.62 -6.08
C LYS A 38 -7.75 14.82 -5.27
N ASN A 39 -6.85 15.74 -4.92
CA ASN A 39 -7.18 16.92 -4.13
C ASN A 39 -7.99 17.93 -4.97
N PRO A 40 -9.21 18.32 -4.54
CA PRO A 40 -10.07 19.23 -5.31
C PRO A 40 -9.44 20.62 -5.46
N VAL A 41 -8.79 21.14 -4.42
CA VAL A 41 -8.15 22.48 -4.44
C VAL A 41 -7.03 22.53 -5.48
N VAL A 42 -6.16 21.51 -5.49
CA VAL A 42 -5.07 21.42 -6.48
C VAL A 42 -5.62 21.28 -7.89
N ARG A 43 -6.76 20.59 -8.06
CA ARG A 43 -7.41 20.41 -9.36
C ARG A 43 -7.96 21.73 -9.91
N GLU A 44 -8.56 22.58 -9.08
CA GLU A 44 -9.10 23.89 -9.47
C GLU A 44 -8.01 24.84 -9.96
N HIS A 45 -6.85 24.83 -9.31
CA HIS A 45 -5.71 25.68 -9.68
C HIS A 45 -4.80 25.07 -10.76
N TRP A 46 -5.16 23.92 -11.34
CA TRP A 46 -4.35 23.23 -12.34
C TRP A 46 -4.66 23.71 -13.77
N ASP A 47 -3.71 24.38 -14.42
CA ASP A 47 -3.83 24.79 -15.83
C ASP A 47 -3.25 23.71 -16.77
N PRO A 48 -4.07 23.04 -17.61
CA PRO A 48 -3.60 22.01 -18.54
C PRO A 48 -2.62 22.52 -19.60
N SER A 49 -2.53 23.83 -19.82
CA SER A 49 -1.67 24.45 -20.83
C SER A 49 -0.22 24.57 -20.37
N LYS A 50 0.01 24.58 -19.05
CA LYS A 50 1.32 24.78 -18.43
C LYS A 50 2.01 23.44 -18.13
N SER A 51 3.33 23.50 -17.97
CA SER A 51 4.10 22.33 -17.54
C SER A 51 3.81 21.97 -16.09
N PHE A 52 4.01 20.70 -15.73
CA PHE A 52 3.84 20.20 -14.37
C PHE A 52 4.59 21.05 -13.32
N THR A 53 5.85 21.40 -13.59
CA THR A 53 6.67 22.22 -12.69
C THR A 53 6.19 23.66 -12.59
N SER A 54 5.71 24.24 -13.70
CA SER A 54 5.16 25.59 -13.70
C SER A 54 3.83 25.67 -12.95
N ASN A 55 2.99 24.63 -13.02
CA ASN A 55 1.75 24.56 -12.25
C ASN A 55 2.03 24.44 -10.76
N LEU A 56 2.93 23.54 -10.37
CA LEU A 56 3.31 23.43 -8.96
C LEU A 56 3.88 24.75 -8.43
N ALA A 57 4.76 25.41 -9.18
CA ALA A 57 5.29 26.72 -8.79
C ALA A 57 4.20 27.79 -8.65
N ALA A 58 3.18 27.79 -9.52
CA ALA A 58 2.05 28.73 -9.42
C ALA A 58 1.17 28.47 -8.19
N ILE A 59 1.09 27.22 -7.72
CA ILE A 59 0.40 26.84 -6.48
C ILE A 59 1.29 27.11 -5.25
N GLY A 60 2.58 27.40 -5.43
CA GLY A 60 3.56 27.57 -4.34
C GLY A 60 4.25 26.27 -3.92
N LEU A 61 4.16 25.22 -4.73
CA LEU A 61 4.77 23.91 -4.49
C LEU A 61 6.07 23.72 -5.30
N VAL A 62 7.00 22.95 -4.74
CA VAL A 62 8.26 22.60 -5.42
C VAL A 62 8.05 21.38 -6.31
N GLY A 63 8.35 21.50 -7.61
CA GLY A 63 8.17 20.41 -8.57
C GLY A 63 9.20 19.28 -8.49
N ASN A 64 10.44 19.59 -8.11
CA ASN A 64 11.52 18.62 -7.93
C ASN A 64 12.09 18.78 -6.52
N PRO A 65 11.63 18.00 -5.53
CA PRO A 65 12.23 18.03 -4.21
C PRO A 65 13.70 17.60 -4.32
N ASN A 66 14.57 18.25 -3.54
CA ASN A 66 16.01 17.98 -3.49
C ASN A 66 16.76 18.22 -4.83
N SER A 67 16.26 19.10 -5.70
CA SER A 67 17.03 19.56 -6.87
C SER A 67 18.40 20.11 -6.46
N ASP A 68 18.44 20.82 -5.34
CA ASP A 68 19.60 21.59 -4.91
C ASP A 68 20.71 20.68 -4.38
N ILE A 69 20.33 19.56 -3.76
CA ILE A 69 21.27 18.53 -3.27
C ILE A 69 21.95 17.80 -4.44
N ARG A 70 21.25 17.67 -5.58
CA ARG A 70 21.76 16.96 -6.77
C ARG A 70 22.61 17.84 -7.69
N ASN A 71 22.55 19.15 -7.52
CA ASN A 71 23.40 20.08 -8.25
C ASN A 71 24.81 20.04 -7.67
N THR A 72 25.69 19.18 -8.22
CA THR A 72 27.12 19.14 -7.87
C THR A 72 27.93 20.31 -8.44
N ASN A 73 27.28 21.33 -9.00
CA ASN A 73 27.90 22.52 -9.56
C ASN A 73 28.00 23.62 -8.48
N PRO A 74 29.17 23.88 -7.89
CA PRO A 74 29.33 24.82 -6.77
C PRO A 74 29.16 26.31 -7.14
N LEU A 75 28.85 26.63 -8.39
CA LEU A 75 28.83 28.01 -8.92
C LEU A 75 27.43 28.64 -8.95
N GLN A 76 26.39 27.93 -8.52
CA GLN A 76 25.02 28.45 -8.44
C GLN A 76 24.55 28.44 -6.99
N THR A 77 25.13 29.30 -6.16
CA THR A 77 24.45 29.71 -4.92
C THR A 77 23.15 30.41 -5.32
N PRO A 78 21.98 30.04 -4.77
CA PRO A 78 20.75 30.75 -5.06
C PRO A 78 20.92 32.23 -4.68
N LYS A 79 20.58 33.15 -5.60
CA LYS A 79 20.52 34.58 -5.27
C LYS A 79 19.49 34.75 -4.16
N ALA A 80 19.89 35.34 -3.05
CA ALA A 80 18.98 35.69 -1.96
C ALA A 80 17.86 36.58 -2.53
N VAL A 81 16.64 36.03 -2.60
CA VAL A 81 15.46 36.79 -3.02
C VAL A 81 15.08 37.62 -1.80
N THR A 82 15.37 38.92 -1.85
CA THR A 82 15.15 39.86 -0.72
C THR A 82 13.69 40.27 -0.54
N ASP A 83 12.84 39.99 -1.54
CA ASP A 83 11.52 40.59 -1.67
C ASP A 83 10.43 39.51 -1.79
N VAL A 84 10.23 38.72 -0.73
CA VAL A 84 9.08 37.81 -0.64
C VAL A 84 8.22 38.25 0.54
N SER A 85 6.99 38.71 0.24
CA SER A 85 5.96 38.94 1.25
C SER A 85 5.67 37.61 1.95
N THR A 86 5.99 37.53 3.24
CA THR A 86 5.69 36.38 4.10
C THR A 86 4.17 36.20 4.14
N ILE A 87 3.69 35.20 3.40
CA ILE A 87 2.34 34.66 3.57
C ILE A 87 2.34 34.02 4.97
N GLU A 88 1.45 34.48 5.84
CA GLU A 88 1.24 33.91 7.17
C GLU A 88 1.20 32.38 7.03
N LEU A 89 2.11 31.71 7.74
CA LEU A 89 2.18 30.26 7.76
C LEU A 89 0.78 29.73 8.02
N PHE A 90 0.17 29.12 7.01
CA PHE A 90 -1.04 28.34 7.20
C PHE A 90 -0.77 27.35 8.35
N ASP A 91 -1.73 27.17 9.25
CA ASP A 91 -1.72 26.08 10.22
C ASP A 91 -1.78 24.76 9.44
N ILE A 92 -0.62 24.26 9.05
CA ILE A 92 -0.48 22.93 8.47
C ILE A 92 -0.73 21.97 9.64
N PRO A 93 -1.85 21.22 9.64
CA PRO A 93 -2.09 20.26 10.71
C PRO A 93 -0.95 19.23 10.72
N ASP A 94 -0.57 18.80 11.93
CA ASP A 94 0.49 17.80 12.10
C ASP A 94 0.16 16.57 11.23
N SER A 95 1.17 16.09 10.49
CA SER A 95 1.00 14.97 9.53
C SER A 95 0.42 13.71 10.18
N ASP A 96 0.52 13.58 11.50
CA ASP A 96 -0.04 12.51 12.30
C ASP A 96 -1.58 12.50 12.34
N GLN A 97 -2.23 13.65 12.09
CA GLN A 97 -3.70 13.80 12.09
C GLN A 97 -4.35 13.38 10.76
N LEU A 98 -3.56 13.17 9.70
CA LEU A 98 -4.07 12.88 8.35
C LEU A 98 -4.33 11.38 8.09
N GLY A 99 -4.05 10.51 9.06
CA GLY A 99 -4.42 9.11 8.99
C GLY A 99 -5.86 8.93 9.47
N GLU A 100 -6.80 8.68 8.55
CA GLU A 100 -8.12 8.17 8.92
C GLU A 100 -7.94 6.97 9.87
N GLU A 101 -8.66 6.98 11.00
CA GLU A 101 -8.67 5.87 11.95
C GLU A 101 -9.09 4.60 11.21
N LYS A 102 -8.13 3.72 10.94
CA LYS A 102 -8.42 2.45 10.26
C LYS A 102 -9.34 1.64 11.18
N GLU A 103 -10.41 1.11 10.61
CA GLU A 103 -11.28 0.15 11.30
C GLU A 103 -10.44 -0.93 11.99
N LYS A 104 -10.74 -1.19 13.27
CA LYS A 104 -10.06 -2.21 14.07
C LYS A 104 -10.25 -3.56 13.39
N ARG A 105 -9.16 -4.18 12.91
CA ARG A 105 -9.19 -5.54 12.37
C ARG A 105 -9.08 -6.53 13.51
N TYR A 106 -10.05 -7.44 13.64
CA TYR A 106 -9.96 -8.53 14.61
C TYR A 106 -8.74 -9.41 14.34
N PRO A 107 -8.03 -9.89 15.37
CA PRO A 107 -6.85 -10.75 15.19
C PRO A 107 -7.16 -12.09 14.51
N ILE A 108 -8.39 -12.60 14.66
CA ILE A 108 -8.91 -13.80 13.99
C ILE A 108 -10.29 -13.49 13.40
N ASN A 109 -10.54 -13.96 12.18
CA ASN A 109 -11.83 -13.83 11.52
C ASN A 109 -12.94 -14.61 12.25
N GLU A 110 -14.18 -14.14 12.21
CA GLU A 110 -15.30 -14.76 12.92
C GLU A 110 -15.56 -16.21 12.52
N GLU A 111 -15.41 -16.51 11.22
CA GLU A 111 -15.59 -17.87 10.69
C GLU A 111 -14.53 -18.84 11.22
N ASP A 112 -13.28 -18.37 11.30
CA ASP A 112 -12.16 -19.15 11.85
C ASP A 112 -12.37 -19.44 13.34
N GLN A 113 -12.92 -18.47 14.10
CA GLN A 113 -13.27 -18.66 15.51
C GLN A 113 -14.36 -19.73 15.68
N LYS A 114 -15.43 -19.69 14.85
CA LYS A 114 -16.50 -20.70 14.87
C LYS A 114 -15.96 -22.09 14.50
N TYR A 115 -15.09 -22.14 13.50
CA TYR A 115 -14.48 -23.37 13.03
C TYR A 115 -13.63 -24.04 14.13
N ILE A 116 -12.72 -23.30 14.77
CA ILE A 116 -11.85 -23.88 15.79
C ILE A 116 -12.61 -24.24 17.05
N ALA A 117 -13.61 -23.45 17.44
CA ALA A 117 -14.49 -23.78 18.56
C ALA A 117 -15.20 -25.13 18.34
N LYS A 118 -15.61 -25.43 17.10
CA LYS A 118 -16.20 -26.74 16.74
C LYS A 118 -15.18 -27.87 16.86
N CYS A 119 -13.94 -27.67 16.40
CA CYS A 119 -12.85 -28.65 16.57
C CYS A 119 -12.56 -28.92 18.05
N MET A 120 -12.40 -27.85 18.84
CA MET A 120 -12.10 -27.89 20.27
C MET A 120 -13.25 -28.46 21.11
N SER A 121 -14.51 -28.23 20.73
CA SER A 121 -15.68 -28.81 21.41
C SER A 121 -15.64 -30.34 21.41
N LYS A 122 -15.25 -30.96 20.29
CA LYS A 122 -15.17 -32.43 20.21
C LYS A 122 -13.85 -32.97 20.78
N TYR A 123 -12.71 -32.39 20.38
CA TYR A 123 -11.39 -32.98 20.62
C TYR A 123 -10.57 -32.29 21.72
N GLY A 124 -10.94 -31.10 22.19
CA GLY A 124 -10.13 -30.36 23.16
C GLY A 124 -8.85 -29.82 22.51
N ASP A 125 -7.70 -30.15 23.09
CA ASP A 125 -6.36 -29.78 22.59
C ASP A 125 -5.74 -30.84 21.65
N ASP A 126 -6.42 -31.98 21.43
CA ASP A 126 -5.95 -33.08 20.58
C ASP A 126 -6.05 -32.74 19.08
N TYR A 127 -5.16 -31.87 18.59
CA TYR A 127 -5.15 -31.44 17.18
C TYR A 127 -4.86 -32.58 16.20
N SER A 128 -4.12 -33.62 16.60
CA SER A 128 -3.86 -34.77 15.73
C SER A 128 -5.12 -35.61 15.46
N LYS A 129 -6.07 -35.65 16.40
CA LYS A 129 -7.39 -36.28 16.20
C LYS A 129 -8.30 -35.40 15.37
N ALA A 130 -8.31 -34.08 15.64
CA ALA A 130 -9.06 -33.11 14.87
C ALA A 130 -8.63 -33.08 13.39
N PHE A 131 -7.33 -33.20 13.13
CA PHE A 131 -6.77 -33.30 11.78
C PHE A 131 -7.36 -34.47 10.98
N ARG A 132 -7.54 -35.64 11.62
CA ARG A 132 -8.05 -36.86 10.98
C ARG A 132 -9.56 -36.85 10.77
N ASP A 133 -10.32 -36.03 11.49
CA ASP A 133 -11.77 -35.95 11.35
C ASP A 133 -12.17 -35.04 10.19
N ILE A 134 -12.27 -35.64 9.00
CA ILE A 134 -12.62 -34.96 7.75
C ILE A 134 -13.98 -34.24 7.83
N LYS A 135 -14.91 -34.70 8.68
CA LYS A 135 -16.25 -34.09 8.79
C LYS A 135 -16.22 -32.77 9.57
N ILE A 136 -15.31 -32.67 10.54
CA ILE A 136 -15.17 -31.48 11.37
C ILE A 136 -14.12 -30.56 10.78
N ASN A 137 -12.98 -31.11 10.38
CA ASN A 137 -11.95 -30.43 9.61
C ASN A 137 -12.34 -30.36 8.12
N TYR A 138 -13.47 -29.71 7.82
CA TYR A 138 -13.92 -29.55 6.43
C TYR A 138 -13.00 -28.66 5.60
N MET A 139 -12.25 -27.76 6.24
CA MET A 139 -11.23 -26.91 5.60
C MET A 139 -9.91 -27.64 5.32
N GLN A 140 -9.82 -28.93 5.69
CA GLN A 140 -8.65 -29.78 5.48
C GLN A 140 -7.35 -29.17 5.98
N HIS A 141 -7.41 -28.42 7.09
CA HIS A 141 -6.23 -27.81 7.69
C HIS A 141 -5.26 -28.87 8.18
N THR A 142 -3.97 -28.59 7.99
CA THR A 142 -2.91 -29.42 8.57
C THR A 142 -2.89 -29.30 10.09
N GLU A 143 -2.34 -30.30 10.77
CA GLU A 143 -2.23 -30.29 12.24
C GLU A 143 -1.55 -29.02 12.78
N ASN A 144 -0.49 -28.56 12.11
CA ASN A 144 0.23 -27.34 12.49
C ASN A 144 -0.62 -26.08 12.34
N GLN A 145 -1.51 -26.03 11.34
CA GLN A 145 -2.43 -24.91 11.16
C GLN A 145 -3.49 -24.90 12.26
N LEU A 146 -4.07 -26.05 12.58
CA LEU A 146 -5.03 -26.19 13.70
C LEU A 146 -4.41 -25.77 15.03
N ARG A 147 -3.18 -26.19 15.30
CA ARG A 147 -2.45 -25.80 16.51
C ARG A 147 -2.22 -24.30 16.59
N LYS A 148 -1.78 -23.67 15.50
CA LYS A 148 -1.56 -22.21 15.44
C LYS A 148 -2.86 -21.44 15.61
N LEU A 149 -3.93 -21.90 14.96
CA LEU A 149 -5.23 -21.24 14.99
C LEU A 149 -5.90 -21.38 16.36
N GLY A 150 -5.80 -22.57 16.97
CA GLY A 150 -6.22 -22.81 18.34
C GLY A 150 -5.43 -22.01 19.38
N ALA A 151 -4.11 -21.95 19.26
CA ALA A 151 -3.27 -21.13 20.14
C ALA A 151 -3.62 -19.64 20.05
N ARG A 152 -3.87 -19.12 18.83
CA ARG A 152 -4.35 -17.75 18.65
C ARG A 152 -5.73 -17.54 19.27
N PHE A 153 -6.65 -18.50 19.10
CA PHE A 153 -8.01 -18.39 19.64
C PHE A 153 -8.00 -18.29 21.17
N LEU A 154 -7.14 -19.04 21.85
CA LEU A 154 -6.99 -18.98 23.30
C LEU A 154 -6.29 -17.70 23.79
N LEU A 155 -5.53 -17.02 22.93
CA LEU A 155 -4.86 -15.75 23.25
C LEU A 155 -5.78 -14.52 23.09
N LEU A 156 -6.86 -14.62 22.29
CA LEU A 156 -7.82 -13.51 22.11
C LEU A 156 -8.40 -13.05 23.44
N ALA A 157 -8.59 -11.74 23.64
CA ALA A 157 -9.31 -11.22 24.81
C ALA A 157 -10.81 -11.57 24.75
N SER A 158 -11.52 -11.49 25.88
CA SER A 158 -12.98 -11.70 25.96
C SER A 158 -13.75 -10.89 24.92
N ASP A 159 -13.36 -9.64 24.73
CA ASP A 159 -14.06 -8.66 23.90
C ASP A 159 -13.86 -8.92 22.39
N GLU A 160 -12.79 -9.61 22.03
CA GLU A 160 -12.44 -9.96 20.65
C GLU A 160 -13.00 -11.32 20.22
N ARG A 161 -13.50 -12.12 21.18
CA ARG A 161 -14.10 -13.42 20.92
C ARG A 161 -15.59 -13.26 20.61
N VAL A 162 -15.95 -13.66 19.39
CA VAL A 162 -17.35 -13.74 18.97
C VAL A 162 -17.99 -15.06 19.45
N VAL A 163 -17.17 -16.08 19.73
CA VAL A 163 -17.62 -17.43 20.06
C VAL A 163 -17.22 -17.82 21.48
N ASN A 164 -18.16 -18.42 22.20
CA ASN A 164 -17.92 -18.95 23.54
C ASN A 164 -16.87 -20.08 23.53
N VAL A 165 -16.03 -20.08 24.56
CA VAL A 165 -14.96 -21.08 24.70
C VAL A 165 -15.58 -22.45 25.06
N PRO A 166 -15.22 -23.52 24.33
CA PRO A 166 -15.70 -24.87 24.64
C PRO A 166 -15.21 -25.37 26.00
N GLU A 167 -16.08 -26.10 26.73
CA GLU A 167 -15.82 -26.59 28.09
C GLU A 167 -14.53 -27.41 28.22
N LYS A 168 -14.21 -28.25 27.23
CA LYS A 168 -13.01 -29.09 27.24
C LYS A 168 -11.70 -28.31 27.24
N VAL A 169 -11.72 -27.05 26.81
CA VAL A 169 -10.54 -26.20 26.65
C VAL A 169 -10.53 -25.04 27.65
N LYS A 170 -11.61 -24.87 28.43
CA LYS A 170 -11.67 -23.85 29.49
C LYS A 170 -10.52 -23.97 30.50
N CYS A 171 -10.02 -25.18 30.75
CA CYS A 171 -8.88 -25.40 31.64
C CYS A 171 -7.55 -24.84 31.11
N LEU A 172 -7.45 -24.54 29.82
CA LEU A 172 -6.25 -23.99 29.18
C LEU A 172 -6.28 -22.47 29.09
N LEU A 173 -7.38 -21.82 29.49
CA LEU A 173 -7.42 -20.38 29.64
C LEU A 173 -6.79 -19.97 30.95
N SER A 174 -5.97 -18.92 30.90
CA SER A 174 -5.52 -18.19 32.07
C SER A 174 -6.72 -17.76 32.92
N ALA A 175 -6.57 -17.85 34.23
CA ALA A 175 -7.66 -17.70 35.22
C ALA A 175 -8.42 -16.36 35.14
N ASP A 176 -7.87 -15.36 34.44
CA ASP A 176 -8.46 -14.03 34.28
C ASP A 176 -9.59 -13.99 33.22
N ASP A 177 -9.69 -15.00 32.35
CA ASP A 177 -10.61 -15.03 31.20
C ASP A 177 -11.66 -16.18 31.23
N ALA A 178 -11.82 -16.89 32.36
CA ALA A 178 -12.64 -18.09 32.50
C ALA A 178 -14.13 -17.82 32.82
#